data_AF-A0A2Z6US32-F1
#
_entry.id   AF-A0A2Z6US32-F1
#
_cell.length_a   1.000
_cell.length_b   1.000
_cell.length_c   1.000
_cell.angle_alpha   90.00
_cell.angle_beta   90.00
_cell.angle_gamma   90.00
#
_symmetry.space_group_name_H-M   'P 1'
#
loop_
_entity.id
_entity.type
_entity.pdbx_description
1 polymer ?
#
loop_
_entity_poly.entity_id
_entity_poly.type
_entity_poly.pdbx_seq_one_letter_code
_entity_poly.pdbx_strand_id
1 'polypeptide(L)'
;MWSEKKRRVDQRIVSLSQPHVRPIVRGKARKPTEFGAKLSVSCVNHYVFLHRLSWENFNESQALKAQVKNCKEIYGCYPESVHVDKIYRTRENLAWCKERGIRLTGLYLGRPLKNRRTELKK
;
A
#
# COMPACT_ATOMS: atom_id res chain seq x y z
N MET A 1 2.45 -26.32 16.96
CA MET A 1 2.92 -25.15 17.74
C MET A 1 3.59 -25.58 19.04
N TRP A 2 2.89 -26.31 19.92
CA TRP A 2 3.46 -26.87 21.17
C TRP A 2 4.29 -28.13 20.92
N SER A 3 3.70 -29.18 20.33
CA SER A 3 4.37 -30.44 20.05
C SER A 3 5.52 -30.30 19.05
N GLU A 4 5.32 -29.53 17.98
CA GLU A 4 6.35 -29.25 16.96
C GLU A 4 7.28 -28.06 17.29
N LYS A 5 7.07 -27.36 18.41
CA LYS A 5 7.82 -26.14 18.80
C LYS A 5 7.91 -25.02 17.72
N LYS A 6 7.00 -25.00 16.74
CA LYS A 6 6.94 -23.97 15.69
C LYS A 6 6.19 -22.71 16.15
N ARG A 7 6.73 -21.52 15.86
CA ARG A 7 6.09 -20.21 16.15
C ARG A 7 5.20 -19.68 15.02
N ARG A 8 5.33 -20.25 13.82
CA ARG A 8 4.54 -19.91 12.63
C ARG A 8 3.75 -21.12 12.17
N VAL A 9 2.48 -20.88 11.85
CA VAL A 9 1.59 -21.81 11.17
C VAL A 9 0.91 -21.00 10.08
N ASP A 10 1.03 -21.46 8.85
CA ASP A 10 0.37 -20.83 7.71
C ASP A 10 -1.10 -21.28 7.66
N GLN A 11 -1.97 -20.45 7.08
CA GLN A 11 -3.39 -20.76 6.90
C GLN A 11 -4.13 -21.13 8.21
N ARG A 12 -3.73 -20.53 9.35
CA ARG A 12 -4.39 -20.74 10.64
C ARG A 12 -5.87 -20.34 10.58
N ILE A 13 -6.74 -21.24 11.00
CA ILE A 13 -8.16 -20.96 11.22
C ILE A 13 -8.28 -20.16 12.52
N VAL A 14 -8.69 -18.91 12.40
CA VAL A 14 -8.91 -17.98 13.53
C VAL A 14 -10.41 -17.77 13.84
N SER A 15 -11.28 -18.24 12.95
CA SER A 15 -12.73 -18.22 13.10
C SER A 15 -13.30 -19.48 12.47
N LEU A 16 -14.19 -20.18 13.17
CA LEU A 16 -14.90 -21.34 12.65
C LEU A 16 -16.00 -20.94 11.66
N SER A 17 -16.63 -19.80 11.86
CA SER A 17 -17.66 -19.28 10.95
C SER A 17 -17.08 -18.71 9.66
N GLN A 18 -15.83 -18.21 9.71
CA GLN A 18 -15.11 -17.68 8.54
C GLN A 18 -13.69 -18.24 8.46
N PRO A 19 -13.52 -19.51 8.04
CA PRO A 19 -12.22 -20.17 8.03
C PRO A 19 -11.19 -19.57 7.07
N HIS A 20 -11.62 -18.75 6.11
CA HIS A 20 -10.76 -18.07 5.13
C HIS A 20 -10.17 -16.74 5.64
N VAL A 21 -10.66 -16.20 6.76
CA VAL A 21 -10.12 -14.98 7.35
C VAL A 21 -8.71 -15.24 7.86
N ARG A 22 -7.78 -14.34 7.56
CA ARG A 22 -6.39 -14.41 8.03
C ARG A 22 -6.10 -13.25 8.99
N PRO A 23 -5.28 -13.48 10.04
CA PRO A 23 -4.76 -12.40 10.86
C PRO A 23 -3.75 -11.57 10.06
N ILE A 24 -3.92 -10.24 10.04
CA ILE A 24 -3.03 -9.30 9.35
C ILE A 24 -2.36 -8.38 10.37
N VAL A 25 -1.03 -8.45 10.49
CA VAL A 25 -0.27 -7.61 11.42
C VAL A 25 -0.13 -6.20 10.85
N ARG A 26 -0.67 -5.20 11.54
CA ARG A 26 -0.65 -3.77 11.14
C ARG A 26 0.16 -2.88 12.08
N GLY A 27 0.67 -3.42 13.19
CA GLY A 27 1.59 -2.71 14.08
C GLY A 27 0.98 -1.51 14.83
N LYS A 28 -0.35 -1.42 14.93
CA LYS A 28 -1.00 -0.38 15.73
C LYS A 28 -0.80 -0.68 17.22
N ALA A 29 -0.51 0.36 18.01
CA ALA A 29 -0.11 0.24 19.42
C ALA A 29 -1.07 -0.59 20.30
N ARG A 30 -2.39 -0.46 20.10
CA ARG A 30 -3.41 -1.14 20.91
C ARG A 30 -3.98 -2.41 20.27
N LYS A 31 -3.93 -2.51 18.94
CA LYS A 31 -4.49 -3.61 18.15
C LYS A 31 -3.48 -4.00 17.08
N PRO A 32 -2.50 -4.86 17.42
CA PRO A 32 -1.40 -5.18 16.51
C PRO A 32 -1.85 -5.97 15.28
N THR A 33 -2.99 -6.66 15.38
CA THR A 33 -3.54 -7.54 14.34
C THR A 33 -4.97 -7.13 14.01
N GLU A 34 -5.27 -7.08 12.72
CA GLU A 34 -6.61 -6.85 12.16
C GLU A 34 -7.08 -8.11 11.41
N PHE A 35 -8.39 -8.25 11.27
CA PHE A 35 -9.04 -9.35 10.56
C PHE A 35 -9.96 -8.78 9.49
N GLY A 36 -9.97 -9.39 8.31
CA GLY A 36 -10.80 -8.95 7.19
C GLY A 36 -10.07 -9.05 5.85
N ALA A 37 -10.80 -8.74 4.78
CA ALA A 37 -10.23 -8.66 3.45
C ALA A 37 -9.32 -7.42 3.35
N LYS A 38 -8.15 -7.61 2.74
CA LYS A 38 -7.22 -6.56 2.38
C LYS A 38 -7.53 -6.09 0.96
N LEU A 39 -7.73 -4.78 0.81
CA LEU A 39 -8.07 -4.15 -0.46
C LEU A 39 -6.93 -3.28 -0.97
N SER A 40 -6.75 -3.27 -2.28
CA SER A 40 -5.95 -2.27 -2.97
C SER A 40 -6.85 -1.51 -3.93
N VAL A 41 -6.95 -0.20 -3.70
CA VAL A 41 -7.95 0.67 -4.33
C VAL A 41 -7.25 1.94 -4.80
N SER A 42 -7.68 2.49 -5.93
CA SER A 42 -7.31 3.84 -6.37
C SER A 42 -8.57 4.68 -6.57
N CYS A 43 -8.45 5.99 -6.37
CA CYS A 43 -9.51 6.95 -6.66
C CYS A 43 -9.06 7.91 -7.75
N VAL A 44 -9.83 8.04 -8.83
CA VAL A 44 -9.57 8.97 -9.94
C VAL A 44 -10.88 9.65 -10.32
N ASN A 45 -10.92 10.98 -10.34
CA ASN A 45 -12.11 11.77 -10.70
C ASN A 45 -13.40 11.31 -10.02
N HIS A 46 -13.36 11.08 -8.70
CA HIS A 46 -14.47 10.56 -7.88
C HIS A 46 -14.87 9.09 -8.13
N TYR A 47 -14.23 8.41 -9.09
CA TYR A 47 -14.42 6.98 -9.30
C TYR A 47 -13.42 6.17 -8.49
N VAL A 48 -13.93 5.13 -7.85
CA VAL A 48 -13.14 4.21 -7.01
C VAL A 48 -12.93 2.92 -7.78
N PHE A 49 -11.67 2.59 -8.05
CA PHE A 49 -11.26 1.39 -8.77
C PHE A 49 -10.67 0.38 -7.79
N LEU A 50 -11.29 -0.80 -7.71
CA LEU A 50 -10.78 -1.93 -6.95
C LEU A 50 -9.78 -2.72 -7.81
N HIS A 51 -8.51 -2.73 -7.39
CA HIS A 51 -7.44 -3.44 -8.11
C HIS A 51 -7.18 -4.83 -7.56
N ARG A 52 -7.27 -5.00 -6.24
CA ARG A 52 -7.03 -6.29 -5.59
C ARG A 52 -7.89 -6.42 -4.34
N LEU A 53 -8.54 -7.58 -4.21
CA LEU A 53 -9.20 -8.03 -3.00
C LEU A 53 -8.60 -9.37 -2.60
N SER A 54 -8.13 -9.49 -1.37
CA SER A 54 -7.49 -10.72 -0.89
C SER A 54 -7.70 -10.88 0.61
N TRP A 55 -7.97 -12.11 1.06
CA TRP A 55 -7.95 -12.45 2.48
C TRP A 55 -6.54 -12.74 2.98
N GLU A 56 -5.59 -12.95 2.07
CA GLU A 56 -4.16 -13.06 2.36
C GLU A 56 -3.49 -11.69 2.47
N ASN A 57 -2.46 -11.60 3.32
CA ASN A 57 -1.63 -10.41 3.42
C ASN A 57 -0.71 -10.28 2.19
N PHE A 58 -0.72 -9.12 1.55
CA PHE A 58 0.17 -8.81 0.42
C PHE A 58 0.83 -7.45 0.61
N ASN A 59 1.98 -7.21 -0.03
CA ASN A 59 2.65 -5.91 0.02
C ASN A 59 1.99 -4.93 -0.95
N GLU A 60 1.37 -3.88 -0.42
CA GLU A 60 0.67 -2.86 -1.22
C GLU A 60 1.61 -2.09 -2.15
N SER A 61 2.87 -1.87 -1.75
CA SER A 61 3.81 -1.02 -2.49
C SER A 61 4.10 -1.50 -3.92
N GLN A 62 3.95 -2.80 -4.18
CA GLN A 62 4.17 -3.41 -5.49
C GLN A 62 3.04 -3.09 -6.48
N ALA A 63 1.85 -2.69 -5.99
CA ALA A 63 0.70 -2.43 -6.84
C ALA A 63 0.79 -1.10 -7.60
N LEU A 64 1.61 -0.14 -7.15
CA LEU A 64 1.62 1.23 -7.69
C LEU A 64 1.77 1.29 -9.21
N LYS A 65 2.78 0.59 -9.73
CA LYS A 65 3.13 0.64 -11.15
C LYS A 65 2.00 0.10 -12.02
N ALA A 66 1.36 -0.99 -11.59
CA ALA A 66 0.22 -1.57 -12.29
C ALA A 66 -0.98 -0.61 -12.25
N GLN A 67 -1.28 -0.02 -11.09
CA GLN A 67 -2.39 0.92 -10.93
C GLN A 67 -2.23 2.17 -11.81
N VAL A 68 -1.03 2.75 -11.86
CA VAL A 68 -0.76 3.93 -12.68
C VAL A 68 -0.80 3.59 -14.17
N LYS A 69 -0.36 2.39 -14.58
CA LYS A 69 -0.50 1.93 -15.97
C LYS A 69 -1.96 1.73 -16.36
N ASN A 70 -2.76 1.08 -15.52
CA ASN A 70 -4.19 0.91 -15.75
C ASN A 70 -4.89 2.28 -15.86
N CYS A 71 -4.51 3.25 -15.01
CA CYS A 71 -5.00 4.62 -15.11
C CYS A 71 -4.67 5.24 -16.48
N LYS A 72 -3.46 5.01 -17.01
CA LYS A 72 -3.08 5.47 -18.35
C LYS A 72 -3.88 4.78 -19.45
N GLU A 73 -4.14 3.49 -19.34
CA GLU A 73 -4.94 2.75 -20.32
C GLU A 73 -6.39 3.27 -20.36
N ILE A 74 -6.95 3.63 -19.20
CA ILE A 74 -8.32 4.15 -19.07
C ILE A 74 -8.43 5.60 -19.58
N TYR A 75 -7.51 6.48 -19.18
CA TYR A 75 -7.60 7.92 -19.47
C TYR A 75 -6.72 8.40 -20.63
N GLY A 76 -5.93 7.50 -21.24
CA GLY A 76 -5.00 7.81 -22.33
C GLY A 76 -3.71 8.52 -21.91
N CYS A 77 -3.58 8.98 -20.67
CA CYS A 77 -2.43 9.75 -20.20
C CYS A 77 -1.96 9.32 -18.80
N TYR A 78 -0.68 9.57 -18.50
CA TYR A 78 -0.19 9.42 -17.13
C TYR A 78 -0.71 10.57 -16.26
N PRO A 79 -1.08 10.31 -14.99
CA PRO A 79 -1.51 11.36 -14.08
C PRO A 79 -0.34 12.31 -13.77
N GLU A 80 -0.64 13.61 -13.66
CA GLU A 80 0.36 14.62 -13.27
C GLU A 80 0.89 14.35 -11.85
N SER A 81 0.01 13.97 -10.93
CA SER A 81 0.37 13.61 -9.56
C SER A 81 -0.36 12.39 -9.04
N VAL A 82 0.32 11.64 -8.19
CA VAL A 82 -0.18 10.42 -7.56
C VAL A 82 -0.04 10.56 -6.04
N HIS A 83 -1.16 10.44 -5.34
CA HIS A 83 -1.26 10.58 -3.88
C HIS A 83 -1.36 9.20 -3.26
N VAL A 84 -0.39 8.85 -2.41
CA VAL A 84 -0.23 7.48 -1.89
C VAL A 84 0.15 7.47 -0.43
N ASP A 85 -0.17 6.36 0.24
CA ASP A 85 0.30 6.07 1.58
C ASP A 85 1.82 5.91 1.61
N LYS A 86 2.40 6.07 2.80
CA LYS A 86 3.84 5.97 3.05
C LYS A 86 4.46 4.66 2.53
N ILE A 87 3.73 3.54 2.59
CA ILE A 87 4.24 2.22 2.18
C ILE A 87 4.57 2.15 0.68
N TYR A 88 3.86 2.91 -0.16
CA TYR A 88 4.09 2.96 -1.61
C TYR A 88 5.35 3.73 -1.99
N ARG A 89 5.96 4.44 -1.05
CA ARG A 89 7.08 5.36 -1.31
C ARG A 89 8.41 4.61 -1.21
N THR A 90 8.56 3.57 -2.01
CA THR A 90 9.82 2.83 -2.18
C THR A 90 10.75 3.59 -3.12
N ARG A 91 12.07 3.36 -3.03
CA ARG A 91 13.05 3.98 -3.95
C ARG A 91 12.74 3.67 -5.42
N GLU A 92 12.33 2.43 -5.66
CA GLU A 92 11.93 1.94 -6.98
C GLU A 92 10.71 2.70 -7.53
N ASN A 93 9.67 2.90 -6.72
CA ASN A 93 8.48 3.63 -7.13
C ASN A 93 8.76 5.12 -7.36
N LEU A 94 9.62 5.72 -6.54
CA LEU A 94 10.04 7.12 -6.70
C LEU A 94 10.82 7.33 -8.00
N ALA A 95 11.78 6.45 -8.31
CA ALA A 95 12.54 6.51 -9.57
C ALA A 95 11.60 6.33 -10.78
N TRP A 96 10.73 5.32 -10.71
CA TRP A 96 9.79 5.01 -11.79
C TRP A 96 8.81 6.15 -12.09
N CYS A 97 8.32 6.84 -11.05
CA CYS A 97 7.46 8.03 -11.22
C CYS A 97 8.25 9.22 -11.78
N LYS A 98 9.47 9.45 -11.29
CA LYS A 98 10.33 10.56 -11.74
C LYS A 98 10.66 10.45 -13.23
N GLU A 99 10.99 9.25 -13.71
CA GLU A 99 11.24 8.98 -15.13
C GLU A 99 10.05 9.34 -16.04
N ARG A 100 8.82 9.30 -15.50
CA ARG A 100 7.57 9.54 -16.25
C ARG A 100 6.98 10.93 -15.99
N GLY A 101 7.70 11.79 -15.29
CA GLY A 101 7.22 13.14 -14.94
C GLY A 101 6.07 13.15 -13.93
N ILE A 102 5.83 12.04 -13.22
CA ILE A 102 4.71 11.90 -12.27
C ILE A 102 5.15 12.40 -10.89
N ARG A 103 4.43 13.38 -10.33
CA ARG A 103 4.67 13.89 -8.98
C ARG A 103 4.08 12.95 -7.93
N LEU A 104 4.94 12.19 -7.25
CA LEU A 104 4.52 11.36 -6.12
C LEU A 104 4.50 12.18 -4.82
N THR A 105 3.35 12.28 -4.17
CA THR A 105 3.18 13.11 -2.96
C THR A 105 3.89 12.52 -1.74
N GLY A 106 4.48 13.39 -0.90
CA GLY A 106 5.03 13.06 0.43
C GLY A 106 6.48 13.50 0.68
N LEU A 107 6.93 13.41 1.94
CA LEU A 107 8.28 13.79 2.39
C LEU A 107 9.39 12.89 1.84
N TYR A 108 10.50 13.43 1.36
CA TYR A 108 11.57 12.61 0.77
C TYR A 108 12.05 11.52 1.74
N LEU A 109 12.41 10.35 1.19
CA LEU A 109 13.01 9.30 2.01
C LEU A 109 14.35 9.80 2.58
N GLY A 110 14.59 9.57 3.87
CA GLY A 110 15.83 9.93 4.55
C GLY A 110 15.77 11.26 5.30
N ARG A 111 16.95 11.77 5.69
CA ARG A 111 17.07 12.98 6.49
C ARG A 111 16.62 14.20 5.68
N PRO A 112 15.78 15.09 6.22
CA PRO A 112 15.47 16.36 5.57
C PRO A 112 16.77 17.13 5.26
N LEU A 113 16.88 17.66 4.05
CA LEU A 113 17.99 18.54 3.68
C LEU A 113 17.95 19.79 4.58
N LYS A 114 19.12 20.24 5.06
CA LYS A 114 19.28 21.39 5.98
C LYS A 114 18.60 22.68 5.49
N ASN A 115 18.39 22.83 4.17
CA ASN A 115 17.91 24.06 3.53
C ASN A 115 16.51 23.92 2.93
N ARG A 116 15.54 23.33 3.62
CA ARG A 116 14.12 23.49 3.23
C ARG A 116 13.46 24.53 4.09
N ARG A 117 13.24 25.70 3.49
CA ARG A 117 12.24 26.65 3.98
C ARG A 117 10.90 25.90 4.17
N THR A 118 10.34 26.16 5.33
CA THR A 118 9.00 25.83 5.83
C THR A 118 7.89 26.16 4.81
N GLU A 119 7.53 25.22 3.94
CA GLU A 119 6.35 25.39 3.06
C GLU A 119 5.50 24.11 2.91
N LEU A 120 5.49 23.24 3.92
CA LEU A 120 4.53 22.12 3.98
C LEU A 120 3.79 22.10 5.31
N LYS A 121 3.18 23.24 5.64
CA LYS A 121 2.05 23.33 6.57
C LYS A 121 0.95 24.16 5.91
N LYS A 122 0.02 23.49 5.26
CA LYS A 122 -1.38 23.88 5.11
C LYS A 122 -2.19 22.60 4.99
#